data_AF-H2AXC1-F1
#
_entry.id   AF-H2AXC1-F1
#
_cell.length_a   1.000
_cell.length_b   1.000
_cell.length_c   1.000
_cell.angle_alpha   90.00
_cell.angle_beta   90.00
_cell.angle_gamma   90.00
#
_symmetry.space_group_name_H-M   'P 1'
#
loop_
_entity.id
_entity.type
_entity.pdbx_description
1 polymer ?
#
loop_
_entity_poly.entity_id
_entity_poly.type
_entity_poly.pdbx_seq_one_letter_code
_entity_poly.pdbx_strand_id
1 'polypeptide(L)'
;MITPTPVHDSVKEFQDKSIDENLDYALLKHEKSHLQRKLTEQRYFYKQLQVLYSQVEKTKNYQEFIDVLTNLKPLLREIFTLEGQQRRSSKFSTDIDIDWTKYGIDVLEYVSANDQLLAMYTEGLLL
;
A
#
# COMPACT_ATOMS: atom_id res chain seq x y z
N MET A 1 -37.23 -12.96 2.19
CA MET A 1 -36.32 -12.33 3.17
C MET A 1 -36.53 -10.84 3.10
N ILE A 2 -37.12 -10.24 4.13
CA ILE A 2 -37.37 -8.79 4.21
C ILE A 2 -36.24 -8.26 5.07
N THR A 3 -35.27 -7.57 4.47
CA THR A 3 -34.25 -6.86 5.26
C THR A 3 -34.96 -5.82 6.14
N PRO A 4 -34.54 -5.64 7.41
CA PRO A 4 -35.14 -4.64 8.27
C PRO A 4 -35.10 -3.28 7.57
N THR A 5 -36.23 -2.56 7.54
CA THR A 5 -36.36 -1.19 7.00
C THR A 5 -35.18 -0.26 7.34
N PRO A 6 -34.64 -0.23 8.57
CA PRO A 6 -33.49 0.64 8.87
C PRO A 6 -32.20 0.27 8.12
N VAL A 7 -32.01 -1.01 7.79
CA VAL A 7 -30.86 -1.49 7.02
C VAL A 7 -31.00 -1.11 5.55
N HIS A 8 -32.22 -1.20 5.00
CA HIS A 8 -32.49 -0.75 3.64
C HIS A 8 -32.25 0.76 3.48
N ASP A 9 -32.67 1.56 4.45
CA ASP A 9 -32.49 3.01 4.42
C ASP A 9 -31.01 3.40 4.60
N SER A 10 -30.26 2.70 5.45
CA SER A 10 -28.81 2.90 5.62
C SER A 10 -28.02 2.53 4.36
N VAL A 11 -28.39 1.44 3.69
CA VAL A 11 -27.76 1.01 2.42
C VAL A 11 -28.06 2.00 1.30
N LYS A 12 -29.30 2.53 1.24
CA LYS A 12 -29.67 3.55 0.26
C LYS A 12 -28.91 4.86 0.49
N GLU A 13 -28.78 5.29 1.75
CA GLU A 13 -28.00 6.47 2.11
C GLU A 13 -26.51 6.29 1.80
N PHE A 14 -25.95 5.10 2.01
CA PHE A 14 -24.59 4.76 1.60
C PHE A 14 -24.40 4.76 0.08
N GLN A 15 -25.39 4.28 -0.68
CA GLN A 15 -25.36 4.26 -2.15
C GLN A 15 -25.55 5.66 -2.77
N ASP A 16 -26.31 6.53 -2.11
CA ASP A 16 -26.53 7.91 -2.54
C ASP A 16 -25.32 8.83 -2.20
N LYS A 17 -24.52 8.46 -1.19
CA LYS A 17 -23.29 9.18 -0.82
C LYS A 17 -22.19 9.03 -1.87
N SER A 18 -21.54 10.13 -2.20
CA SER A 18 -20.46 10.13 -3.18
C SER A 18 -19.28 9.31 -2.67
N ILE A 19 -18.68 8.49 -3.54
CA ILE A 19 -17.50 7.69 -3.22
C ILE A 19 -16.32 8.58 -2.79
N ASP A 20 -16.25 9.83 -3.28
CA ASP A 20 -15.22 10.79 -2.87
C ASP A 20 -15.38 11.29 -1.40
N GLU A 21 -16.54 11.10 -0.77
CA GLU A 21 -16.78 11.42 0.65
C GLU A 21 -16.34 10.28 1.58
N ASN A 22 -16.04 9.11 1.03
CA ASN A 22 -15.57 7.97 1.80
C ASN A 22 -14.07 8.13 2.14
N LEU A 23 -13.75 8.12 3.44
CA LEU A 23 -12.39 8.26 3.95
C LEU A 23 -11.45 7.16 3.44
N ASP A 24 -11.93 5.92 3.36
CA ASP A 24 -11.14 4.79 2.86
C ASP A 24 -10.80 4.96 1.38
N TYR A 25 -11.75 5.47 0.59
CA TYR A 25 -11.52 5.77 -0.81
C TYR A 25 -10.54 6.95 -0.99
N ALA A 26 -10.63 7.98 -0.16
CA ALA A 26 -9.67 9.09 -0.17
C ALA A 26 -8.25 8.61 0.15
N LEU A 27 -8.09 7.72 1.13
CA LEU A 27 -6.81 7.07 1.45
C LEU A 27 -6.30 6.24 0.27
N LEU A 28 -7.17 5.44 -0.36
CA LEU A 28 -6.78 4.62 -1.51
C LEU A 28 -6.37 5.46 -2.73
N LYS A 29 -7.05 6.59 -2.97
CA LYS A 29 -6.73 7.56 -4.02
C LYS A 29 -5.39 8.25 -3.77
N HIS A 30 -5.11 8.60 -2.51
CA HIS A 30 -3.81 9.12 -2.10
C HIS A 30 -2.70 8.08 -2.31
N GLU A 31 -2.90 6.84 -1.87
CA GLU A 31 -1.90 5.78 -2.03
C GLU A 31 -1.66 5.45 -3.50
N LYS A 32 -2.70 5.41 -4.33
CA LYS A 32 -2.57 5.28 -5.79
C LYS A 32 -1.69 6.39 -6.38
N SER A 33 -1.91 7.63 -5.98
CA SER A 33 -1.13 8.78 -6.46
C SER A 33 0.34 8.69 -6.03
N HIS A 34 0.56 8.27 -4.78
CA HIS A 34 1.89 8.03 -4.23
C HIS A 34 2.63 6.92 -5.00
N LEU A 35 1.98 5.79 -5.28
CA LEU A 35 2.53 4.69 -6.07
C LEU A 35 2.83 5.10 -7.51
N GLN A 36 1.97 5.90 -8.14
CA GLN A 36 2.20 6.45 -9.48
C GLN A 36 3.43 7.36 -9.53
N ARG A 37 3.63 8.20 -8.50
CA ARG A 37 4.82 9.03 -8.37
C ARG A 37 6.08 8.15 -8.25
N LYS A 38 6.08 7.17 -7.34
CA LYS A 38 7.18 6.22 -7.18
C LYS A 38 7.52 5.47 -8.47
N LEU A 39 6.50 5.05 -9.22
CA LEU A 39 6.69 4.37 -10.50
C LEU A 39 7.34 5.28 -11.54
N THR A 40 7.00 6.56 -11.54
CA THR A 40 7.62 7.57 -12.41
C THR A 40 9.08 7.81 -12.04
N GLU A 41 9.37 7.95 -10.74
CA GLU A 41 10.74 8.07 -10.21
C GLU A 41 11.58 6.84 -10.59
N GLN A 42 11.04 5.63 -10.43
CA GLN A 42 11.75 4.39 -10.81
C GLN A 42 12.10 4.36 -12.30
N ARG A 43 11.16 4.74 -13.18
CA ARG A 43 11.39 4.81 -14.63
C ARG A 43 12.47 5.84 -14.97
N TYR A 44 12.50 6.97 -14.26
CA TYR A 44 13.52 7.98 -14.42
C TYR A 44 14.90 7.44 -14.03
N PHE A 45 15.03 6.77 -12.88
CA PHE A 45 16.29 6.15 -12.46
C PHE A 45 16.78 5.10 -13.45
N TYR A 46 15.89 4.26 -13.98
CA TYR A 46 16.27 3.25 -14.96
C TYR A 46 16.88 3.88 -16.23
N LYS A 47 16.26 4.96 -16.73
CA LYS A 47 16.79 5.70 -17.88
C LYS A 47 18.16 6.31 -17.59
N GLN A 48 18.34 6.91 -16.42
CA GLN A 48 19.62 7.50 -16.06
C GLN A 48 20.72 6.46 -15.87
N LEU A 49 20.37 5.29 -15.33
CA LEU A 49 21.26 4.16 -15.20
C LEU A 49 21.66 3.61 -16.58
N GLN A 50 20.72 3.51 -17.52
CA GLN A 50 21.02 3.15 -18.91
C GLN A 50 21.98 4.16 -19.57
N VAL A 51 21.78 5.47 -19.33
CA VAL A 51 22.69 6.51 -19.81
C VAL A 51 24.09 6.34 -19.19
N LEU A 52 24.18 6.12 -17.88
CA LEU A 52 25.44 5.85 -17.18
C LEU A 52 26.17 4.65 -17.81
N TYR A 53 25.50 3.51 -18.00
CA TYR A 53 26.11 2.33 -18.62
C TYR A 53 26.61 2.64 -20.03
N SER A 54 25.84 3.37 -20.84
CA SER A 54 26.26 3.76 -22.19
C SER A 54 27.45 4.72 -22.21
N GLN A 55 27.61 5.56 -21.17
CA GLN A 55 28.74 6.48 -21.05
C GLN A 55 29.99 5.75 -20.55
N VAL A 56 29.83 4.84 -19.59
CA VAL A 56 30.92 3.96 -19.10
C VAL A 56 31.45 3.09 -20.23
N GLU A 57 30.58 2.48 -21.04
CA GLU A 57 30.97 1.66 -22.20
C GLU A 57 31.81 2.44 -23.23
N LYS A 58 31.53 3.75 -23.38
CA LYS A 58 32.25 4.62 -24.32
C LYS A 58 33.60 5.11 -23.80
N THR A 59 33.88 4.94 -22.51
CA THR A 59 35.17 5.38 -21.94
C THR A 59 36.30 4.49 -22.41
N LYS A 60 37.37 5.09 -22.91
CA LYS A 60 38.54 4.36 -23.45
C LYS A 60 39.72 4.37 -22.48
N ASN A 61 39.73 5.33 -21.56
CA ASN A 61 40.80 5.54 -20.59
C ASN A 61 40.26 5.69 -19.16
N TYR A 62 41.09 5.33 -18.18
CA TYR A 62 40.75 5.40 -16.74
C TYR A 62 40.38 6.81 -16.27
N GLN A 63 41.01 7.84 -16.86
CA GLN A 63 40.72 9.24 -16.56
C GLN A 63 39.28 9.62 -16.99
N GLU A 64 38.89 9.26 -18.21
CA GLU A 64 37.53 9.50 -18.74
C GLU A 64 36.47 8.77 -17.91
N PHE A 65 36.81 7.57 -17.44
CA PHE A 65 35.95 6.80 -16.54
C PHE A 65 35.73 7.51 -15.20
N ILE A 66 36.80 8.02 -14.58
CA ILE A 66 36.68 8.82 -13.35
C ILE A 66 35.89 10.12 -13.60
N ASP A 67 36.10 10.77 -14.72
CA ASP A 67 35.37 12.00 -15.07
C ASP A 67 33.87 11.73 -15.27
N VAL A 68 33.50 10.63 -15.94
CA VAL A 68 32.09 10.20 -16.07
C VAL A 68 31.49 9.86 -14.70
N LEU A 69 32.22 9.15 -13.83
CA LEU A 69 31.75 8.81 -12.49
C LEU A 69 31.63 10.02 -11.55
N THR A 70 32.53 10.99 -11.64
CA THR A 70 32.48 12.21 -10.83
C THR A 70 31.35 13.13 -11.28
N ASN A 71 31.11 13.25 -12.59
CA ASN A 71 29.97 13.99 -13.15
C ASN A 71 28.63 13.35 -12.76
N LEU A 72 28.57 12.02 -12.63
CA LEU A 72 27.38 11.27 -12.24
C LEU A 72 27.35 10.88 -10.76
N LYS A 73 28.23 11.45 -9.93
CA LYS A 73 28.29 11.21 -8.48
C LYS A 73 26.96 11.48 -7.75
N PRO A 74 26.18 12.54 -8.08
CA PRO A 74 24.87 12.76 -7.45
C PRO A 74 23.90 11.61 -7.72
N LEU A 75 23.88 11.11 -8.95
CA LEU A 75 23.06 9.97 -9.39
C LEU A 75 23.45 8.69 -8.65
N LEU A 76 24.75 8.38 -8.63
CA LEU A 76 25.26 7.21 -7.94
C LEU A 76 24.95 7.27 -6.45
N ARG A 77 25.11 8.44 -5.83
CA ARG A 77 24.75 8.65 -4.43
C ARG A 77 23.27 8.37 -4.21
N GLU A 78 22.39 8.90 -5.06
CA GLU A 78 20.94 8.70 -4.97
C GLU A 78 20.56 7.23 -5.11
N ILE A 79 21.08 6.54 -6.13
CA ILE A 79 20.88 5.09 -6.36
C ILE A 79 21.32 4.28 -5.14
N PHE A 80 22.55 4.50 -4.64
CA PHE A 80 23.07 3.74 -3.51
C PHE A 80 22.39 4.10 -2.18
N THR A 81 21.93 5.36 -2.00
CA THR A 81 21.14 5.74 -0.81
C THR A 81 19.73 5.17 -0.84
N LEU A 82 19.07 5.14 -2.00
CA LEU A 82 17.74 4.55 -2.17
C LEU A 82 17.79 3.03 -1.99
N GLU A 83 18.81 2.36 -2.52
CA GLU A 83 19.03 0.93 -2.30
C GLU A 83 19.31 0.64 -0.81
N GLY A 84 20.12 1.47 -0.15
CA GLY A 84 20.38 1.36 1.28
C GLY A 84 19.16 1.65 2.16
N GLN A 85 18.21 2.47 1.69
CA GLN A 85 16.93 2.71 2.35
C GLN A 85 15.95 1.57 2.08
N GLN A 86 15.86 1.04 0.86
CA GLN A 86 15.05 -0.14 0.53
C GLN A 86 15.48 -1.39 1.31
N ARG A 87 16.79 -1.62 1.46
CA ARG A 87 17.30 -2.73 2.29
C ARG A 87 16.92 -2.54 3.76
N ARG A 88 16.93 -1.30 4.27
CA ARG A 88 16.49 -0.98 5.64
C ARG A 88 14.98 -1.10 5.82
N SER A 89 14.18 -0.69 4.84
CA SER A 89 12.72 -0.83 4.87
C SER A 89 12.25 -2.26 4.61
N SER A 90 13.02 -3.08 3.88
CA SER A 90 12.69 -4.50 3.69
C SER A 90 12.75 -5.30 5.00
N LYS A 91 13.53 -4.84 5.98
CA LYS A 91 13.48 -5.36 7.36
C LYS A 91 12.20 -4.99 8.11
N PHE A 92 11.45 -4.00 7.62
CA PHE A 92 10.14 -3.59 8.16
C PHE A 92 8.97 -4.12 7.33
N SER A 93 9.20 -4.90 6.28
CA SER A 93 8.14 -5.46 5.44
C SER A 93 8.26 -6.99 5.38
N THR A 94 7.64 -7.68 6.34
CA THR A 94 6.94 -8.97 6.09
C THR A 94 6.05 -9.44 7.23
N ASP A 95 6.05 -8.83 8.42
CA ASP A 95 5.03 -9.11 9.44
C ASP A 95 4.54 -7.79 10.04
N ILE A 96 3.55 -7.19 9.39
CA ILE A 96 2.63 -6.34 10.15
C ILE A 96 1.66 -7.35 10.77
N ASP A 97 2.00 -7.78 11.99
CA ASP A 97 1.11 -8.60 12.82
C ASP A 97 -0.05 -7.70 13.25
N ILE A 98 -1.07 -7.62 12.39
CA ILE A 98 -2.29 -6.88 12.70
C ILE A 98 -2.97 -7.68 13.81
N ASP A 99 -2.98 -7.11 15.00
CA ASP A 99 -3.74 -7.67 16.12
C ASP A 99 -5.25 -7.53 15.83
N TRP A 100 -5.78 -8.54 15.15
CA TRP A 100 -7.19 -8.63 14.81
C TRP A 100 -8.08 -8.75 16.04
N THR A 101 -7.56 -9.00 17.25
CA THR A 101 -8.38 -8.94 18.46
C THR A 101 -8.79 -7.51 18.83
N LYS A 102 -8.02 -6.50 18.38
CA LYS A 102 -8.33 -5.08 18.62
C LYS A 102 -9.42 -4.54 17.69
N TYR A 103 -9.58 -5.12 16.50
CA TYR A 103 -10.48 -4.63 15.45
C TYR A 103 -11.53 -5.66 15.01
N GLY A 104 -11.33 -6.93 15.34
CA GLY A 104 -12.25 -8.02 15.12
C GLY A 104 -13.22 -8.11 16.29
N ILE A 105 -14.49 -8.27 15.97
CA ILE A 105 -15.54 -8.56 16.95
C ILE A 105 -15.46 -10.08 17.19
N ASP A 106 -15.25 -10.49 18.45
CA ASP A 106 -15.41 -11.90 18.81
C ASP A 106 -16.87 -12.28 18.62
N VAL A 107 -17.13 -13.09 17.59
CA VAL A 107 -18.47 -13.46 17.18
C VAL A 107 -19.19 -14.23 18.30
N LEU A 108 -18.47 -15.02 19.10
CA LEU A 108 -19.06 -15.76 20.22
C LEU A 108 -19.44 -14.84 21.38
N GLU A 109 -18.60 -13.86 21.70
CA GLU A 109 -18.93 -12.84 22.70
C GLU A 109 -20.11 -11.98 22.23
N TYR A 110 -20.12 -11.60 20.95
CA TYR A 110 -21.18 -10.78 20.36
C TYR A 110 -22.53 -11.50 20.24
N VAL A 111 -22.52 -12.79 19.90
CA VAL A 111 -23.71 -13.65 19.83
C VAL A 111 -24.24 -13.93 21.22
N SER A 112 -23.37 -14.14 22.21
CA SER A 112 -23.79 -14.35 23.60
C SER A 112 -24.31 -13.10 24.30
N ALA A 113 -23.85 -11.91 23.90
CA ALA A 113 -24.37 -10.63 24.40
C ALA A 113 -25.74 -10.25 23.81
N ASN A 114 -26.19 -10.92 22.74
CA ASN A 114 -27.47 -10.67 22.08
C ASN A 114 -28.38 -11.91 22.14
N ASP A 115 -29.36 -11.90 23.05
CA ASP A 115 -30.29 -13.03 23.27
C ASP A 115 -30.99 -13.53 21.99
N GLN A 116 -31.26 -12.63 21.03
CA GLN A 116 -31.85 -12.99 19.73
C GLN A 116 -30.88 -13.75 18.81
N LEU A 117 -29.59 -13.42 18.82
CA LEU A 117 -28.57 -14.09 18.01
C LEU A 117 -28.18 -15.44 18.65
N LEU A 118 -28.15 -15.50 19.99
CA LEU A 118 -27.95 -16.74 20.72
C LEU A 118 -29.04 -17.77 20.38
N ALA A 119 -30.31 -17.34 20.36
CA ALA A 119 -31.43 -18.20 19.99
C ALA A 119 -31.26 -18.77 18.56
N MET A 120 -30.90 -17.92 17.58
CA MET A 120 -30.67 -18.34 16.20
C MET A 120 -29.45 -19.26 16.04
N TYR A 121 -28.39 -19.07 16.84
CA TYR A 121 -27.24 -19.97 16.89
C TYR A 121 -27.61 -21.34 17.48
N THR A 122 -28.40 -21.36 18.56
CA THR A 122 -28.85 -22.63 19.17
C THR A 122 -29.82 -23.42 18.28
N GLU A 123 -30.54 -22.73 17.39
CA GLU A 123 -31.40 -23.35 16.37
C GLU A 123 -30.62 -23.81 15.12
N GLY A 124 -29.30 -23.62 15.08
CA GLY A 124 -28.43 -24.06 13.97
C GLY A 124 -28.57 -23.22 12.69
N LEU A 125 -29.13 -22.02 12.78
CA LEU A 125 -29.34 -21.10 11.65
C LEU A 125 -28.15 -20.17 11.40
N LEU A 126 -27.22 -20.07 12.35
CA LEU A 126 -25.93 -19.42 12.19
C LEU A 126 -24.84 -20.50 12.32
N LEU A 127 -24.08 -20.72 11.24
CA LEU A 127 -22.90 -21.59 11.20
C LEU A 127 -21.72 -20.93 11.93
#